data_AF-A0A0C3BFS5-F1
#
_entry.id   AF-A0A0C3BFS5-F1
#
_cell.length_a   1.000
_cell.length_b   1.000
_cell.length_c   1.000
_cell.angle_alpha   90.00
_cell.angle_beta   90.00
_cell.angle_gamma   90.00
#
_symmetry.space_group_name_H-M   'P 1'
#
loop_
_entity.id
_entity.type
_entity.pdbx_description
1 polymer ?
#
loop_
_entity_poly.entity_id
_entity_poly.type
_entity_poly.pdbx_seq_one_letter_code
_entity_poly.pdbx_strand_id
1 'polypeptide(L)'
;MLCVQLIYRPEMCPSLREIDFGNYVEWDLLFIMLRQRNLGRKDVSRIEKVSVPFVPFELHPALLDLLLGRERQDGPSNMVLSLEETRELICDPSIPGCVECLRNMRPGCGGVARPRQPDDPEEGLLHPFDMKLDNFFGRIPSVDAWMVERRRLVGKWKASFKTFQSRYHRPTLCLFRVPEYILL
;
A
#
# COMPACT_ATOMS: atom_id res chain seq x y z
N MET A 1 11.27 -2.74 -4.19
CA MET A 1 9.93 -2.12 -4.24
C MET A 1 9.95 -0.97 -5.24
N LEU A 2 9.19 -1.09 -6.34
CA LEU A 2 9.29 -0.24 -7.53
C LEU A 2 9.02 1.25 -7.25
N CYS A 3 7.99 1.59 -6.46
CA CYS A 3 7.67 2.99 -6.15
C CYS A 3 8.85 3.74 -5.53
N VAL A 4 9.57 3.16 -4.56
CA VAL A 4 10.74 3.81 -3.95
C VAL A 4 11.86 4.03 -4.95
N GLN A 5 12.13 3.04 -5.81
CA GLN A 5 13.13 3.22 -6.86
C GLN A 5 12.76 4.37 -7.79
N LEU A 6 11.49 4.47 -8.18
CA LEU A 6 11.00 5.54 -9.05
C LEU A 6 10.86 6.90 -8.37
N ILE A 7 10.69 6.95 -7.05
CA ILE A 7 10.73 8.18 -6.24
C ILE A 7 12.13 8.78 -6.27
N TYR A 8 13.15 7.96 -5.96
CA TYR A 8 14.52 8.45 -5.84
C TYR A 8 15.27 8.52 -7.16
N ARG A 9 14.87 7.73 -8.16
CA ARG A 9 15.48 7.66 -9.49
C ARG A 9 14.43 7.54 -10.61
N PRO A 10 13.58 8.56 -10.83
CA PRO A 10 12.56 8.53 -11.89
C PRO A 10 13.13 8.26 -13.30
N GLU A 11 14.38 8.67 -13.54
CA GLU A 11 15.13 8.52 -14.79
C GLU A 11 15.52 7.09 -15.12
N MET A 12 15.40 6.13 -14.19
CA MET A 12 15.64 4.72 -14.49
C MET A 12 14.70 4.18 -15.57
N CYS A 13 13.47 4.71 -15.63
CA CYS A 13 12.46 4.30 -16.58
C CYS A 13 11.77 5.54 -17.17
N PRO A 14 12.42 6.32 -18.05
CA PRO A 14 11.91 7.62 -18.49
C PRO A 14 10.67 7.49 -19.40
N SER A 15 10.51 6.37 -20.10
CA SER A 15 9.37 6.09 -20.98
C SER A 15 8.23 5.32 -20.29
N LEU A 16 8.36 5.01 -19.01
CA LEU A 16 7.31 4.31 -18.26
C LEU A 16 6.05 5.18 -18.17
N ARG A 17 4.92 4.59 -18.57
CA ARG A 17 3.58 5.23 -18.55
C ARG A 17 2.52 4.40 -17.83
N GLU A 18 2.75 3.10 -17.68
CA GLU A 18 1.80 2.18 -17.05
C GLU A 18 2.50 1.37 -15.96
N ILE A 19 1.82 1.11 -14.84
CA ILE A 19 2.32 0.29 -13.74
C ILE A 19 1.25 -0.70 -13.31
N ASP A 20 1.65 -1.97 -13.13
CA ASP A 20 0.80 -3.02 -12.57
C ASP A 20 1.34 -3.45 -11.20
N PHE A 21 0.50 -3.32 -10.17
CA PHE A 21 0.82 -3.69 -8.78
C PHE A 21 0.34 -5.11 -8.40
N GLY A 22 -0.29 -5.84 -9.32
CA GLY A 22 -0.79 -7.18 -9.08
C GLY A 22 -1.80 -7.22 -7.93
N ASN A 23 -1.44 -7.85 -6.80
CA ASN A 23 -2.35 -8.07 -5.68
C ASN A 23 -2.15 -7.12 -4.48
N TYR A 24 -1.23 -6.15 -4.59
CA TYR A 24 -0.95 -5.24 -3.48
C TYR A 24 -0.29 -3.92 -3.91
N VAL A 25 -0.80 -2.82 -3.37
CA VAL A 25 -0.23 -1.48 -3.53
C VAL A 25 -0.04 -0.80 -2.18
N GLU A 26 1.11 -0.17 -1.99
CA GLU A 26 1.35 0.77 -0.90
C GLU A 26 0.91 2.17 -1.33
N TRP A 27 -0.30 2.57 -0.93
CA TRP A 27 -0.94 3.81 -1.38
C TRP A 27 -0.10 5.05 -1.08
N ASP A 28 0.47 5.15 0.12
CA ASP A 28 1.34 6.27 0.50
C ASP A 28 2.48 6.47 -0.51
N LEU A 29 3.11 5.37 -0.94
CA LEU A 29 4.25 5.38 -1.84
C LEU A 29 3.86 5.57 -3.30
N LEU A 30 2.73 5.02 -3.72
CA LEU A 30 2.17 5.28 -5.04
C LEU A 30 1.89 6.78 -5.20
N PHE A 31 1.23 7.40 -4.22
CA PHE A 31 0.88 8.82 -4.27
C PHE A 31 2.12 9.72 -4.27
N ILE A 32 3.14 9.43 -3.44
CA ILE A 32 4.42 10.16 -3.44
C ILE A 32 5.10 10.04 -4.81
N MET A 33 5.16 8.83 -5.37
CA MET A 33 5.77 8.57 -6.68
C MET A 33 5.07 9.33 -7.80
N LEU A 34 3.73 9.22 -7.88
CA LEU A 34 2.94 9.91 -8.89
C LEU A 34 3.07 11.43 -8.77
N ARG A 35 3.04 11.99 -7.56
CA ARG A 35 3.19 13.44 -7.35
C ARG A 35 4.52 13.93 -7.89
N GLN A 36 5.62 13.26 -7.54
CA GLN A 36 6.95 13.65 -8.02
C GLN A 36 7.10 13.51 -9.53
N ARG A 37 6.62 12.40 -10.08
CA ARG A 37 6.81 12.07 -11.49
C ARG A 37 5.89 12.86 -12.42
N ASN A 38 4.60 12.95 -12.09
CA ASN A 38 3.59 13.52 -12.97
C ASN A 38 3.47 15.04 -12.85
N LEU A 39 3.88 15.64 -11.74
CA LEU A 39 3.80 17.09 -11.52
C LEU A 39 5.17 17.77 -11.52
N GLY A 40 6.21 17.09 -11.02
CA GLY A 40 7.50 17.71 -10.73
C GLY A 40 8.54 17.64 -11.84
N ARG A 41 8.40 16.73 -12.82
CA ARG A 41 9.44 16.46 -13.83
C ARG A 41 8.93 16.58 -15.24
N LYS A 42 9.76 17.16 -16.12
CA LYS A 42 9.49 17.32 -17.56
C LYS A 42 10.32 16.39 -18.43
N ASP A 43 11.32 15.75 -17.86
CA ASP A 43 12.30 14.90 -18.53
C ASP A 43 11.96 13.40 -18.47
N VAL A 44 10.84 13.06 -17.82
CA VAL A 44 10.28 11.70 -17.78
C VAL A 44 8.82 11.73 -18.22
N SER A 45 8.36 10.65 -18.84
CA SER A 45 6.96 10.46 -19.18
C SER A 45 6.13 10.31 -17.91
N ARG A 46 4.95 10.93 -17.90
CA ARG A 46 3.99 10.74 -16.82
C ARG A 46 3.48 9.31 -16.80
N ILE A 47 3.14 8.82 -15.62
CA ILE A 47 2.32 7.63 -15.47
C ILE A 47 0.88 8.02 -15.81
N GLU A 48 0.35 7.42 -16.85
CA GLU A 48 -1.00 7.64 -17.38
C GLU A 48 -1.98 6.59 -16.86
N LYS A 49 -1.48 5.41 -16.43
CA LYS A 49 -2.32 4.28 -16.03
C LYS A 49 -1.73 3.47 -14.90
N VAL A 50 -2.59 3.05 -13.96
CA VAL A 50 -2.22 2.18 -12.83
C VAL A 50 -3.22 1.04 -12.71
N SER A 51 -2.71 -0.20 -12.74
CA SER A 51 -3.49 -1.41 -12.49
C SER A 51 -3.31 -1.86 -11.05
N VAL A 52 -4.42 -1.96 -10.31
CA VAL A 52 -4.46 -2.37 -8.90
C VAL A 52 -5.67 -3.31 -8.67
N PRO A 53 -5.62 -4.15 -7.62
CA PRO A 53 -6.69 -5.12 -7.37
C PRO A 53 -7.98 -4.47 -6.89
N PHE A 54 -7.90 -3.28 -6.28
CA PHE A 54 -9.02 -2.48 -5.81
C PHE A 54 -8.52 -1.06 -5.53
N VAL A 55 -9.38 -0.07 -5.71
CA VAL A 55 -9.10 1.32 -5.33
C VAL A 55 -10.18 1.74 -4.34
N PRO A 56 -9.84 2.07 -3.08
CA PRO A 56 -10.81 2.58 -2.11
C PRO A 56 -11.46 3.86 -2.64
N PHE A 57 -12.78 3.98 -2.50
CA PHE A 57 -13.58 5.03 -3.14
C PHE A 57 -13.06 6.44 -2.80
N GLU A 58 -12.61 6.63 -1.57
CA GLU A 58 -12.03 7.86 -1.03
C GLU A 58 -10.77 8.30 -1.80
N LEU A 59 -10.05 7.34 -2.39
CA LEU A 59 -8.80 7.58 -3.13
C LEU A 59 -9.03 7.84 -4.62
N HIS A 60 -10.20 7.49 -5.18
CA HIS A 60 -10.47 7.62 -6.63
C HIS A 60 -10.20 9.03 -7.15
N PRO A 61 -10.74 10.11 -6.56
CA PRO A 61 -10.59 11.44 -7.14
C PRO A 61 -9.12 11.89 -7.12
N ALA A 62 -8.42 11.62 -6.01
CA ALA A 62 -7.05 12.05 -5.84
C ALA A 62 -6.08 11.26 -6.74
N LEU A 63 -6.32 9.96 -6.93
CA LEU A 63 -5.55 9.14 -7.86
C LEU A 63 -5.76 9.59 -9.32
N LEU A 64 -7.02 9.83 -9.71
CA LEU A 64 -7.36 10.29 -11.06
C LEU A 64 -6.71 11.64 -11.37
N ASP A 65 -6.77 12.61 -10.45
CA ASP A 65 -6.13 13.91 -10.62
C ASP A 65 -4.62 13.76 -10.84
N LEU A 66 -3.94 12.91 -10.04
CA LEU A 66 -2.51 12.65 -10.20
C LEU A 66 -2.16 12.01 -11.55
N LEU A 67 -2.96 11.05 -12.04
CA LEU A 67 -2.78 10.42 -13.35
C LEU A 67 -3.00 11.42 -14.50
N LEU A 68 -3.93 12.37 -14.31
CA LEU A 68 -4.16 13.50 -15.21
C LEU A 68 -3.10 14.61 -15.08
N GLY A 69 -2.18 14.50 -14.13
CA GLY A 69 -1.12 15.48 -13.87
C GLY A 69 -1.65 16.79 -13.29
N ARG A 70 -2.64 16.69 -12.41
CA ARG A 70 -3.26 17.79 -11.68
C ARG A 70 -2.95 17.65 -10.18
N GLU A 71 -2.76 18.77 -9.52
CA GLU A 71 -2.60 18.82 -8.06
C GLU A 71 -3.91 19.25 -7.41
N ARG A 72 -4.38 18.47 -6.44
CA ARG A 72 -5.54 18.80 -5.62
C ARG A 72 -5.06 19.42 -4.30
N GLN A 73 -5.65 20.54 -3.89
CA GLN A 73 -5.27 21.19 -2.63
C GLN A 73 -5.68 20.36 -1.39
N ASP A 74 -6.77 19.60 -1.48
CA ASP A 74 -7.31 18.74 -0.41
C ASP A 74 -7.04 17.24 -0.65
N GLY A 75 -5.83 16.89 -1.07
CA GLY A 75 -5.44 15.49 -1.22
C GLY A 75 -5.38 14.75 0.12
N PRO A 76 -5.62 13.42 0.15
CA PRO A 76 -5.47 12.64 1.37
C PRO A 76 -4.03 12.77 1.89
N SER A 77 -3.89 12.97 3.20
CA SER A 77 -2.58 13.05 3.82
C SER A 77 -1.86 11.71 3.72
N ASN A 78 -0.52 11.72 3.69
CA ASN A 78 0.26 10.47 3.68
C ASN A 78 -0.06 9.57 4.89
N MET A 79 -0.52 10.14 6.02
CA MET A 79 -0.94 9.36 7.19
C MET A 79 -2.26 8.61 6.97
N VAL A 80 -3.23 9.21 6.28
CA VAL A 80 -4.50 8.55 5.88
C VAL A 80 -4.22 7.47 4.83
N LEU A 81 -3.24 7.69 3.95
CA LEU A 81 -2.79 6.69 2.98
C LEU A 81 -1.89 5.61 3.58
N SER A 82 -1.58 5.70 4.88
CA SER A 82 -0.58 4.87 5.53
C SER A 82 -1.15 3.55 6.04
N LEU A 83 -0.20 2.69 6.42
CA LEU A 83 -0.42 1.38 7.00
C LEU A 83 -1.12 1.38 8.37
N GLU A 84 -1.24 2.54 9.05
CA GLU A 84 -1.82 2.57 10.40
C GLU A 84 -3.33 2.33 10.42
N GLU A 85 -4.09 2.86 9.45
CA GLU A 85 -5.54 2.58 9.41
C GLU A 85 -5.80 1.10 9.12
N THR A 86 -5.01 0.52 8.21
CA THR A 86 -5.13 -0.91 7.88
C THR A 86 -4.63 -1.83 9.00
N ARG A 87 -3.71 -1.35 9.84
CA ARG A 87 -3.20 -2.08 11.02
C ARG A 87 -4.33 -2.44 11.97
N GLU A 88 -5.14 -1.45 12.32
CA GLU A 88 -6.18 -1.59 13.33
C GLU A 88 -7.27 -2.52 12.83
N LEU A 89 -7.67 -2.38 11.58
CA LEU A 89 -8.65 -3.26 10.94
C LEU A 89 -8.20 -4.72 10.89
N ILE A 90 -6.95 -4.98 10.53
CA ILE A 90 -6.42 -6.36 10.44
C ILE A 90 -6.33 -7.01 11.83
N CYS A 91 -5.91 -6.25 12.83
CA CYS A 91 -5.65 -6.75 14.19
C CYS A 91 -6.90 -6.73 15.09
N ASP A 92 -8.04 -6.26 14.61
CA ASP A 92 -9.30 -6.31 15.34
C ASP A 92 -10.08 -7.58 14.97
N PRO A 93 -10.26 -8.55 15.88
CA PRO A 93 -10.96 -9.80 15.57
C PRO A 93 -12.45 -9.63 15.25
N SER A 94 -13.07 -8.51 15.62
CA SER A 94 -14.48 -8.20 15.36
C SER A 94 -14.73 -7.72 13.93
N ILE A 95 -13.70 -7.24 13.23
CA ILE A 95 -13.80 -6.76 11.87
C ILE A 95 -13.82 -7.95 10.89
N PRO A 96 -14.86 -8.08 10.04
CA PRO A 96 -14.89 -9.10 8.99
C PRO A 96 -13.95 -8.72 7.84
N GLY A 97 -13.20 -9.71 7.36
CA GLY A 97 -12.33 -9.63 6.18
C GLY A 97 -11.09 -10.51 6.29
N CYS A 98 -10.64 -11.10 5.19
CA CYS A 98 -9.33 -11.74 5.14
C CYS A 98 -8.21 -10.67 5.15
N VAL A 99 -6.97 -11.08 5.41
CA VAL A 99 -5.80 -10.18 5.41
C VAL A 99 -5.67 -9.46 4.06
N GLU A 100 -5.83 -10.15 2.94
CA GLU A 100 -5.76 -9.56 1.59
C GLU A 100 -6.82 -8.47 1.37
N CYS A 101 -8.06 -8.69 1.79
CA CYS A 101 -9.14 -7.71 1.65
C CYS A 101 -8.94 -6.52 2.55
N LEU A 102 -8.68 -6.74 3.84
CA LEU A 102 -8.48 -5.65 4.80
C LEU A 102 -7.27 -4.81 4.40
N ARG A 103 -6.15 -5.44 4.02
CA ARG A 103 -4.94 -4.76 3.53
C ARG A 103 -5.19 -3.86 2.32
N ASN A 104 -6.10 -4.25 1.43
CA ASN A 104 -6.46 -3.45 0.25
C ASN A 104 -7.72 -2.60 0.48
N MET A 105 -8.25 -2.53 1.71
CA MET A 105 -9.53 -1.89 2.06
C MET A 105 -10.72 -2.34 1.18
N ARG A 106 -10.69 -3.60 0.72
CA ARG A 106 -11.74 -4.17 -0.14
C ARG A 106 -12.94 -4.61 0.72
N PRO A 107 -14.16 -4.08 0.47
CA PRO A 107 -15.34 -4.50 1.21
C PRO A 107 -15.85 -5.88 0.78
N GLY A 108 -16.78 -6.45 1.55
CA GLY A 108 -17.55 -7.64 1.16
C GLY A 108 -16.92 -9.00 1.48
N CYS A 109 -15.77 -9.04 2.17
CA CYS A 109 -15.18 -10.30 2.62
C CYS A 109 -15.75 -10.70 4.00
N GLY A 110 -16.48 -11.82 4.06
CA GLY A 110 -17.06 -12.35 5.31
C GLY A 110 -16.10 -13.16 6.19
N GLY A 111 -14.80 -13.19 5.88
CA GLY A 111 -13.82 -13.98 6.64
C GLY A 111 -13.61 -13.41 8.04
N VAL A 112 -13.96 -14.14 9.09
CA VAL A 112 -13.80 -13.68 10.48
C VAL A 112 -12.52 -14.24 11.09
N ALA A 113 -11.93 -13.48 12.01
CA ALA A 113 -10.86 -13.99 12.85
C ALA A 113 -11.43 -15.05 13.81
N ARG A 114 -10.69 -16.14 14.01
CA ARG A 114 -11.01 -17.19 14.98
C ARG A 114 -9.88 -17.32 16.00
N PRO A 115 -10.13 -17.86 17.20
CA PRO A 115 -9.06 -18.21 18.13
C PRO A 115 -8.04 -19.13 17.44
N ARG A 116 -6.76 -18.89 17.72
CA ARG A 116 -5.67 -19.68 17.16
C ARG A 116 -5.70 -21.10 17.71
N GLN A 117 -5.56 -22.08 16.84
CA GLN A 117 -5.42 -23.49 17.16
C GLN A 117 -3.97 -23.96 16.98
N PRO A 118 -3.52 -25.03 17.66
CA PRO A 118 -2.14 -25.51 17.61
C PRO A 118 -1.68 -25.96 16.21
N ASP A 119 -2.63 -26.40 15.38
CA ASP A 119 -2.45 -26.85 14.01
C ASP A 119 -2.52 -25.72 12.97
N ASP A 120 -2.85 -24.50 13.40
CA ASP A 120 -2.86 -23.36 12.49
C ASP A 120 -1.45 -23.10 11.96
N PRO A 121 -1.27 -23.01 10.62
CA PRO A 121 0.04 -22.77 10.06
C PRO A 121 0.63 -21.48 10.66
N GLU A 122 1.92 -21.51 10.96
CA GLU A 122 2.66 -20.26 11.05
C GLU A 122 2.61 -19.63 9.67
N GLU A 123 1.68 -18.68 9.52
CA GLU A 123 1.68 -17.82 8.36
C GLU A 123 3.00 -17.07 8.40
N GLY A 124 3.94 -17.53 7.57
CA GLY A 124 5.23 -16.90 7.39
C GLY A 124 4.97 -15.43 7.22
N LEU A 125 5.54 -14.63 8.12
CA LEU A 125 5.36 -13.19 8.23
C LEU A 125 5.10 -12.66 6.83
N LEU A 126 3.85 -12.32 6.55
CA LEU A 126 3.57 -11.46 5.42
C LEU A 126 4.45 -10.25 5.74
N HIS A 127 5.55 -10.13 4.99
CA HIS A 127 6.51 -9.05 5.04
C HIS A 127 6.19 -8.01 3.95
N PRO A 128 4.92 -7.68 3.61
CA PRO A 128 4.65 -6.80 2.47
C PRO A 128 5.15 -5.37 2.72
N PHE A 129 5.54 -5.06 3.96
CA PHE A 129 6.01 -3.75 4.39
C PHE A 129 7.52 -3.71 4.70
N ASP A 130 8.24 -4.83 4.51
CA ASP A 130 9.68 -4.89 4.79
C ASP A 130 10.48 -4.35 3.64
N MET A 131 10.58 -3.03 3.61
CA MET A 131 11.63 -2.39 2.86
C MET A 131 12.95 -2.44 3.62
N LYS A 132 13.90 -3.18 3.08
CA LYS A 132 15.31 -2.86 3.25
C LYS A 132 15.61 -1.69 2.31
N LEU A 133 15.83 -0.50 2.87
CA LEU A 133 16.41 0.59 2.09
C LEU A 133 17.86 0.20 1.86
N ASP A 134 18.22 -0.21 0.65
CA ASP A 134 19.64 -0.22 0.28
C ASP A 134 20.14 1.23 0.39
N ASN A 135 21.31 1.42 1.00
CA ASN A 135 21.92 2.73 1.32
C ASN A 135 22.25 3.62 0.09
N PHE A 136 21.60 3.41 -1.06
CA PHE A 136 21.98 3.93 -2.38
C PHE A 136 20.99 4.93 -2.99
N PHE A 137 19.98 5.38 -2.25
CA PHE A 137 19.02 6.35 -2.78
C PHE A 137 19.47 7.81 -2.52
N GLY A 138 19.16 8.73 -3.44
CA GLY A 138 19.41 10.16 -3.27
C GLY A 138 18.63 10.75 -2.09
N ARG A 139 18.88 12.01 -1.71
CA ARG A 139 18.14 12.66 -0.61
C ARG A 139 17.01 13.52 -1.13
N ILE A 140 15.80 13.26 -0.65
CA ILE A 140 14.63 14.13 -0.85
C ILE A 140 14.07 14.39 0.56
N PRO A 141 14.39 15.54 1.20
CA PRO A 141 14.18 15.72 2.64
C PRO A 141 12.77 15.39 3.15
N SER A 142 11.73 15.79 2.41
CA SER A 142 10.33 15.49 2.77
C SER A 142 9.99 14.00 2.68
N VAL A 143 10.52 13.31 1.66
CA VAL A 143 10.35 11.85 1.50
C VAL A 143 11.20 11.11 2.51
N ASP A 144 12.43 11.54 2.77
CA ASP A 144 13.33 10.87 3.72
C ASP A 144 12.75 10.92 5.14
N ALA A 145 12.21 12.07 5.55
CA ALA A 145 11.48 12.20 6.81
C ALA A 145 10.26 11.26 6.86
N TRP A 146 9.49 11.18 5.76
CA TRP A 146 8.39 10.22 5.64
C TRP A 146 8.86 8.77 5.76
N MET A 147 9.96 8.39 5.10
CA MET A 147 10.50 7.03 5.13
C MET A 147 10.97 6.62 6.53
N VAL A 148 11.53 7.56 7.31
CA VAL A 148 11.87 7.34 8.73
C VAL A 148 10.62 7.04 9.53
N GLU A 149 9.60 7.89 9.40
CA GLU A 149 8.34 7.73 10.12
C GLU A 149 7.64 6.43 9.71
N ARG A 150 7.54 6.17 8.41
CA ARG A 150 6.98 4.93 7.85
C ARG A 150 7.63 3.69 8.45
N ARG A 151 8.96 3.63 8.58
CA ARG A 151 9.65 2.50 9.24
C ARG A 151 9.20 2.32 10.68
N ARG A 152 9.00 3.43 11.41
CA ARG A 152 8.45 3.40 12.78
C ARG A 152 7.03 2.84 12.80
N LEU A 153 6.17 3.23 11.84
CA LEU A 153 4.81 2.70 11.70
C LEU A 153 4.80 1.21 11.35
N VAL A 154 5.64 0.77 10.41
CA VAL A 154 5.82 -0.65 10.06
C VAL A 154 6.27 -1.46 11.27
N GLY A 155 7.21 -0.94 12.07
CA GLY A 155 7.64 -1.57 13.31
C GLY A 155 6.48 -1.78 14.30
N LYS A 156 5.65 -0.75 14.50
CA LYS A 156 4.43 -0.86 15.31
C LYS A 156 3.44 -1.88 14.74
N TRP A 157 3.20 -1.85 13.43
CA TRP A 157 2.33 -2.79 12.75
C TRP A 157 2.75 -4.24 13.00
N LYS A 158 4.04 -4.55 12.82
CA LYS A 158 4.57 -5.90 13.06
C LYS A 158 4.36 -6.38 14.49
N ALA A 159 4.59 -5.49 15.46
CA ALA A 159 4.41 -5.82 16.87
C ALA A 159 2.92 -6.11 17.19
N SER A 160 2.01 -5.29 16.67
CA SER A 160 0.56 -5.50 16.79
C SER A 160 0.12 -6.80 16.12
N PHE A 161 0.58 -7.05 14.89
CA PHE A 161 0.20 -8.23 14.13
C PHE A 161 0.73 -9.52 14.76
N LYS A 162 1.98 -9.53 15.25
CA LYS A 162 2.53 -10.67 16.02
C LYS A 162 1.70 -10.96 17.28
N THR A 163 1.28 -9.91 17.98
CA THR A 163 0.41 -10.05 19.15
C THR A 163 -0.94 -10.63 18.77
N PHE A 164 -1.56 -10.14 17.70
CA PHE A 164 -2.81 -10.66 17.16
C PHE A 164 -2.67 -12.14 16.75
N GLN A 165 -1.66 -12.47 15.95
CA GLN A 165 -1.39 -13.83 15.47
C GLN A 165 -1.08 -14.81 16.59
N SER A 166 -0.67 -14.37 17.79
CA SER A 166 -0.49 -15.26 18.94
C SER A 166 -1.82 -15.74 19.55
N ARG A 167 -2.93 -15.05 19.26
CA ARG A 167 -4.26 -15.30 19.84
C ARG A 167 -5.30 -15.68 18.82
N TYR A 168 -5.17 -15.18 17.59
CA TYR A 168 -6.15 -15.32 16.54
C TYR A 168 -5.51 -15.79 15.24
N HIS A 169 -6.28 -16.54 14.48
CA HIS A 169 -6.02 -16.85 13.08
C HIS A 169 -7.04 -16.09 12.22
N ARG A 170 -6.57 -15.41 11.18
CA ARG A 170 -7.39 -14.74 10.18
C ARG A 170 -7.00 -15.28 8.81
N PRO A 171 -7.95 -15.68 7.95
CA PRO A 171 -7.64 -16.16 6.62
C PRO A 171 -6.79 -15.12 5.86
N THR A 172 -5.74 -15.58 5.18
CA THR A 172 -4.85 -14.71 4.43
C THR A 172 -5.39 -14.33 3.07
N LEU A 173 -6.03 -15.28 2.38
CA LEU A 173 -6.56 -15.11 1.02
C LEU A 173 -8.08 -15.00 1.04
N CYS A 174 -8.61 -14.23 0.10
CA CYS A 174 -10.06 -14.19 -0.13
C CYS A 174 -10.49 -15.35 -1.04
N LEU A 175 -11.46 -16.17 -0.61
CA LEU A 175 -12.05 -17.21 -1.45
C LEU A 175 -13.06 -16.65 -2.47
N PHE A 176 -13.60 -15.46 -2.22
CA PHE A 176 -14.43 -14.73 -3.17
C PHE A 176 -13.54 -13.88 -4.10
N ARG A 177 -12.82 -14.55 -5.01
CA ARG A 177 -12.11 -13.86 -6.09
C ARG A 177 -13.06 -13.64 -7.27
N VAL A 178 -13.66 -12.46 -7.34
CA VAL A 178 -13.91 -11.86 -8.67
C VAL A 178 -12.69 -11.00 -8.97
N PRO A 179 -11.85 -11.37 -9.96
CA PRO A 179 -10.72 -10.54 -10.39
C PRO A 179 -11.27 -9.41 -11.25
N GLU A 180 -11.71 -8.34 -10.60
CA GLU A 180 -11.94 -7.06 -11.26
C GLU A 180 -10.73 -6.19 -10.95
N TYR A 181 -9.70 -6.26 -11.79
CA TYR A 181 -8.66 -5.25 -11.77
C TYR A 181 -9.28 -3.95 -12.27
N ILE A 182 -9.20 -2.90 -11.47
CA ILE A 182 -9.61 -1.58 -11.93
C ILE A 182 -8.41 -0.99 -12.68
N LEU A 183 -8.61 -0.74 -13.96
CA LEU A 183 -7.69 0.06 -14.78
C LEU A 183 -8.14 1.51 -14.65
N LEU A 184 -7.34 2.31 -13.95
CA LEU A 184 -7.51 3.77 -13.87
C LEU A 184 -6.40 4.46 -14.64
#